data_AF-T1AT51-F1
#
_entry.id   AF-T1AT51-F1
#
_cell.length_a   1.000
_cell.length_b   1.000
_cell.length_c   1.000
_cell.angle_alpha   90.00
_cell.angle_beta   90.00
_cell.angle_gamma   90.00
#
_symmetry.space_group_name_H-M   'P 1'
#
loop_
_entity.id
_entity.type
_entity.pdbx_description
1 polymer ?
#
loop_
_entity_poly.entity_id
_entity_poly.type
_entity_poly.pdbx_seq_one_letter_code
_entity_poly.pdbx_strand_id
1 'polypeptide(L)'
;PVGPWNGSRSPGLPLLRPTNFSTYIQEHDDRGNELPERGKAKDHRTDLRLIGLALLASRDHGIPLLHRTYPGNQHDAPLFAEEIPRLRTWMEALGRRPSDVTLVFDKGNNSKPNLDLLEAAGFHYVGSLRPSLNRDLLEIPLPQFRRCYGEGESTTLTYRVRRKAHERTATVVMTYNR
;
A
#
# COMPACT_ATOMS: atom_id res chain seq x y z
N PRO A 1 10.13 22.84 -14.94
CA PRO A 1 8.78 23.31 -15.31
C PRO A 1 7.85 22.11 -15.56
N VAL A 2 6.94 21.83 -14.63
CA VAL A 2 5.88 20.82 -14.84
C VAL A 2 4.62 21.61 -15.16
N GLY A 3 4.04 21.38 -16.33
CA GLY A 3 2.85 22.08 -16.81
C GLY A 3 1.61 21.86 -15.94
N PRO A 4 0.53 22.62 -16.17
CA PRO A 4 -0.70 22.51 -15.40
C PRO A 4 -1.28 21.09 -15.52
N TRP A 5 -1.72 20.55 -14.39
CA TRP A 5 -2.37 19.26 -14.26
C TRP A 5 -3.68 19.30 -15.06
N ASN A 6 -3.70 18.69 -16.25
CA ASN A 6 -4.93 18.55 -17.02
C ASN A 6 -5.73 17.38 -16.42
N GLY A 7 -6.99 17.63 -16.08
CA GLY A 7 -7.87 16.66 -15.41
C GLY A 7 -8.39 15.54 -16.32
N SER A 8 -7.65 15.12 -17.35
CA SER A 8 -8.04 14.01 -18.22
C SER A 8 -7.04 12.86 -18.10
N ARG A 9 -7.48 11.80 -17.41
CA ARG A 9 -6.75 10.56 -17.08
C ARG A 9 -5.74 10.68 -15.95
N SER A 10 -6.25 10.95 -14.74
CA SER A 10 -5.56 10.54 -13.53
C SER A 10 -5.42 9.01 -13.57
N PRO A 11 -4.21 8.43 -13.55
CA PRO A 11 -4.07 7.00 -13.37
C PRO A 11 -4.81 6.61 -12.08
N GLY A 12 -5.73 5.66 -12.17
CA GLY A 12 -6.47 5.19 -11.00
C GLY A 12 -5.47 4.77 -9.92
N LEU A 13 -5.77 5.09 -8.66
CA LEU A 13 -4.92 4.78 -7.52
C LEU A 13 -5.41 3.52 -6.80
N PRO A 14 -5.22 2.30 -7.32
CA PRO A 14 -5.66 1.13 -6.63
C PRO A 14 -4.82 0.91 -5.37
N LEU A 15 -5.51 0.52 -4.31
CA LEU A 15 -4.95 0.29 -3.00
C LEU A 15 -4.77 -1.21 -2.80
N LEU A 16 -3.54 -1.66 -2.55
CA LEU A 16 -3.26 -3.04 -2.16
C LEU A 16 -3.17 -3.13 -0.64
N ARG A 17 -4.14 -3.79 -0.02
CA ARG A 17 -4.15 -4.02 1.44
C ARG A 17 -4.10 -5.50 1.79
N PRO A 18 -2.99 -5.97 2.39
CA PRO A 18 -2.96 -7.26 3.04
C PRO A 18 -3.59 -7.19 4.45
N THR A 19 -4.39 -8.20 4.80
CA THR A 19 -4.99 -8.39 6.12
C THR A 19 -5.11 -9.88 6.43
N ASN A 20 -5.25 -10.24 7.71
CA ASN A 20 -5.60 -11.61 8.09
C ASN A 20 -6.93 -11.64 8.87
N PHE A 21 -7.63 -12.76 8.74
CA PHE A 21 -8.92 -13.01 9.39
C PHE A 21 -8.84 -14.28 10.22
N SER A 22 -9.37 -14.22 11.43
CA SER A 22 -9.54 -15.38 12.29
C SER A 22 -10.62 -16.31 11.77
N THR A 23 -10.35 -17.60 11.82
CA THR A 23 -11.23 -18.67 11.33
C THR A 23 -11.47 -19.71 12.41
N TYR A 24 -12.61 -20.40 12.35
CA TYR A 24 -12.91 -21.54 13.20
C TYR A 24 -12.44 -22.88 12.60
N ILE A 25 -11.62 -22.82 11.55
CA ILE A 25 -11.09 -24.02 10.88
C ILE A 25 -10.10 -24.69 11.83
N GLN A 26 -10.34 -25.96 12.13
CA GLN A 26 -9.48 -26.75 13.01
C GLN A 26 -8.30 -27.34 12.23
N GLU A 27 -7.32 -27.89 12.97
CA GLU A 27 -6.34 -28.77 12.35
C GLU A 27 -7.06 -30.04 11.89
N HIS A 28 -6.88 -30.36 10.61
CA HIS A 28 -7.29 -31.63 10.02
C HIS A 28 -6.00 -32.38 9.69
N ASP A 29 -6.00 -33.71 9.80
CA ASP A 29 -4.86 -34.58 9.46
C ASP A 29 -4.46 -34.50 7.96
N ASP A 30 -5.26 -33.78 7.17
CA ASP A 30 -5.12 -33.57 5.74
C ASP A 30 -3.89 -32.68 5.45
N ARG A 31 -2.82 -33.30 4.99
CA ARG A 31 -1.52 -32.71 4.62
C ARG A 31 -1.54 -31.68 3.47
N GLY A 32 -2.68 -31.08 3.16
CA GLY A 32 -2.86 -30.15 2.04
C GLY A 32 -3.53 -28.82 2.41
N ASN A 33 -3.86 -28.56 3.67
CA ASN A 33 -4.53 -27.33 4.08
C ASN A 33 -3.51 -26.26 4.53
N GLU A 34 -2.94 -25.53 3.56
CA GLU A 34 -1.86 -24.55 3.78
C GLU A 34 -2.36 -23.14 4.14
N LEU A 35 -3.66 -22.85 3.97
CA LEU A 35 -4.18 -21.48 4.15
C LEU A 35 -4.44 -21.12 5.63
N PRO A 36 -5.18 -21.92 6.41
CA PRO A 36 -5.47 -21.56 7.80
C PRO A 36 -4.23 -21.85 8.65
N GLU A 37 -3.57 -20.83 9.16
CA GLU A 37 -2.34 -21.00 9.94
C GLU A 37 -2.35 -20.24 11.26
N ARG A 38 -1.66 -20.76 12.29
CA ARG A 38 -1.50 -20.03 13.56
C ARG A 38 -0.51 -18.89 13.40
N GLY A 39 -0.84 -17.72 13.93
CA GLY A 39 0.01 -16.55 13.81
C GLY A 39 -0.51 -15.35 14.60
N LYS A 40 -0.03 -14.16 14.26
CA LYS A 40 -0.44 -12.92 14.91
C LYS A 40 -1.70 -12.35 14.25
N ALA A 41 -2.84 -12.60 14.88
CA ALA A 41 -4.14 -12.11 14.41
C ALA A 41 -4.26 -10.59 14.54
N LYS A 42 -4.80 -9.93 13.51
CA LYS A 42 -5.08 -8.49 13.53
C LYS A 42 -6.25 -8.11 14.45
N ASP A 43 -7.13 -9.06 14.78
CA ASP A 43 -8.25 -8.92 15.71
C ASP A 43 -7.93 -9.40 17.15
N HIS A 44 -6.65 -9.68 17.42
CA HIS A 44 -6.13 -10.14 18.72
C HIS A 44 -6.63 -11.53 19.19
N ARG A 45 -7.26 -12.33 18.31
CA ARG A 45 -7.63 -13.72 18.62
C ARG A 45 -6.45 -14.66 18.43
N THR A 46 -5.80 -15.06 19.52
CA THR A 46 -4.63 -15.95 19.48
C THR A 46 -4.99 -17.44 19.48
N ASP A 47 -6.25 -17.76 19.76
CA ASP A 47 -6.78 -19.12 19.81
C ASP A 47 -7.08 -19.70 18.42
N LEU A 48 -7.33 -18.83 17.43
CA LEU A 48 -7.85 -19.18 16.10
C LEU A 48 -6.74 -19.28 15.03
N ARG A 49 -7.02 -20.05 13.97
CA ARG A 49 -6.18 -20.11 12.76
C ARG A 49 -6.58 -18.98 11.81
N LEU A 50 -5.60 -18.47 11.07
CA LEU A 50 -5.73 -17.25 10.29
C LEU A 50 -5.66 -17.55 8.80
N ILE A 51 -6.47 -16.85 8.01
CA ILE A 51 -6.31 -16.77 6.55
C ILE A 51 -5.98 -15.33 6.17
N GLY A 52 -4.94 -15.16 5.35
CA GLY A 52 -4.57 -13.88 4.77
C GLY A 52 -5.40 -13.55 3.53
N LEU A 53 -5.72 -12.27 3.35
CA LEU A 53 -6.35 -11.70 2.15
C LEU A 53 -5.60 -10.44 1.73
N ALA A 54 -5.07 -10.45 0.51
CA ALA A 54 -4.62 -9.24 -0.18
C ALA A 54 -5.71 -8.81 -1.15
N LEU A 55 -6.13 -7.55 -1.05
CA LEU A 55 -7.18 -6.97 -1.88
C LEU A 55 -6.65 -5.75 -2.63
N LEU A 56 -6.80 -5.75 -3.96
CA LEU A 56 -6.65 -4.57 -4.81
C LEU A 56 -8.04 -3.99 -5.08
N ALA A 57 -8.27 -2.74 -4.68
CA ALA A 57 -9.55 -2.07 -4.90
C ALA A 57 -9.37 -0.74 -5.62
N SER A 58 -10.35 -0.35 -6.45
CA SER A 58 -10.40 0.99 -7.06
C SER A 58 -10.51 2.06 -5.97
N ARG A 59 -9.81 3.19 -6.12
CA ARG A 59 -9.91 4.31 -5.16
C ARG A 59 -11.32 4.88 -5.09
N ASP A 60 -11.88 5.24 -6.24
CA ASP A 60 -13.04 6.14 -6.30
C ASP A 60 -14.33 5.48 -5.81
N HIS A 61 -14.45 4.16 -5.97
CA HIS A 61 -15.67 3.42 -5.63
C HIS A 61 -15.42 2.24 -4.69
N GLY A 62 -14.18 1.98 -4.28
CA GLY A 62 -13.84 0.83 -3.44
C GLY A 62 -14.10 -0.54 -4.08
N ILE A 63 -14.33 -0.60 -5.40
CA ILE A 63 -14.63 -1.84 -6.13
C ILE A 63 -13.41 -2.76 -6.10
N PRO A 64 -13.54 -3.99 -5.58
CA PRO A 64 -12.49 -5.01 -5.69
C PRO A 64 -12.16 -5.32 -7.15
N LEU A 65 -10.88 -5.21 -7.51
CA LEU A 65 -10.36 -5.52 -8.84
C LEU A 65 -9.66 -6.88 -8.86
N LEU A 66 -8.88 -7.17 -7.82
CA LEU A 66 -8.15 -8.43 -7.65
C LEU A 66 -8.07 -8.82 -6.18
N HIS A 67 -7.98 -10.12 -5.92
CA HIS A 67 -7.72 -10.65 -4.59
C HIS A 67 -6.75 -11.84 -4.62
N ARG A 68 -6.11 -12.09 -3.49
CA ARG A 68 -5.34 -13.31 -3.21
C ARG A 68 -5.53 -13.73 -1.77
N THR A 69 -5.89 -15.00 -1.57
CA THR A 69 -5.80 -15.65 -0.27
C THR A 69 -4.43 -16.26 -0.08
N TYR A 70 -3.93 -16.27 1.16
CA TYR A 70 -2.60 -16.77 1.50
C TYR A 70 -2.57 -17.25 2.97
N PRO A 71 -1.54 -18.02 3.39
CA PRO A 71 -1.39 -18.45 4.77
C PRO A 71 -1.43 -17.27 5.76
N GLY A 72 -2.31 -17.28 6.75
CA GLY A 72 -2.55 -16.10 7.59
C GLY A 72 -1.41 -15.70 8.54
N ASN A 73 -0.39 -16.55 8.66
CA ASN A 73 0.85 -16.31 9.39
C ASN A 73 1.98 -15.72 8.53
N GLN A 74 1.81 -15.68 7.19
CA GLN A 74 2.81 -15.15 6.28
C GLN A 74 2.91 -13.62 6.43
N HIS A 75 4.13 -13.11 6.35
CA HIS A 75 4.37 -11.66 6.38
C HIS A 75 3.95 -10.99 5.07
N ASP A 76 3.42 -9.77 5.19
CA ASP A 76 2.89 -8.98 4.07
C ASP A 76 3.96 -8.59 3.03
N ALA A 77 5.22 -8.39 3.45
CA ALA A 77 6.27 -7.87 2.55
C ALA A 77 6.70 -8.85 1.44
N PRO A 78 6.95 -10.15 1.72
CA PRO A 78 7.16 -11.16 0.67
C PRO A 78 5.96 -11.30 -0.28
N LEU A 79 4.74 -11.33 0.27
CA LEU A 79 3.52 -11.41 -0.53
C LEU A 79 3.42 -10.23 -1.50
N PHE A 80 3.73 -9.02 -1.02
CA PHE A 80 3.73 -7.83 -1.85
C PHE A 80 4.71 -7.94 -3.04
N ALA A 81 5.90 -8.50 -2.82
CA ALA A 81 6.86 -8.73 -3.89
C ALA A 81 6.33 -9.69 -4.97
N GLU A 82 5.61 -10.74 -4.56
CA GLU A 82 4.98 -11.70 -5.48
C GLU A 82 3.80 -11.11 -6.26
N GLU A 83 3.04 -10.18 -5.67
CA GLU A 83 1.90 -9.58 -6.35
C GLU A 83 2.31 -8.60 -7.46
N ILE A 84 3.44 -7.90 -7.34
CA ILE A 84 3.89 -6.92 -8.36
C ILE A 84 3.95 -7.51 -9.79
N PRO A 85 4.63 -8.64 -10.06
CA PRO A 85 4.65 -9.23 -11.39
C PRO A 85 3.27 -9.73 -11.84
N ARG A 86 2.45 -10.26 -10.91
CA ARG A 86 1.08 -10.69 -11.23
C ARG A 86 0.18 -9.53 -11.65
N LEU A 87 0.31 -8.40 -10.95
CA LEU A 87 -0.40 -7.16 -11.28
C LEU A 87 0.01 -6.63 -12.66
N ARG A 88 1.31 -6.64 -12.96
CA ARG A 88 1.81 -6.28 -14.30
C ARG A 88 1.16 -7.15 -15.38
N THR A 89 1.23 -8.48 -15.24
CA THR A 89 0.66 -9.41 -16.23
C THR A 89 -0.85 -9.17 -16.43
N TRP A 90 -1.57 -8.94 -15.34
CA TRP A 90 -3.01 -8.62 -15.41
C TRP A 90 -3.28 -7.30 -16.15
N MET A 91 -2.48 -6.26 -15.91
CA MET A 91 -2.61 -4.99 -16.63
C MET A 91 -2.31 -5.13 -18.12
N GLU A 92 -1.26 -5.87 -18.46
CA GLU A 92 -0.89 -6.16 -19.85
C GLU A 92 -2.01 -6.91 -20.57
N ALA A 93 -2.64 -7.91 -19.92
CA ALA A 93 -3.80 -8.61 -20.45
C ALA A 93 -5.02 -7.69 -20.69
N LEU A 94 -5.14 -6.59 -19.95
CA LEU A 94 -6.15 -5.55 -20.14
C LEU A 94 -5.75 -4.47 -21.17
N GLY A 95 -4.59 -4.62 -21.82
CA GLY A 95 -4.06 -3.59 -22.73
C GLY A 95 -3.73 -2.27 -22.01
N ARG A 96 -3.41 -2.35 -20.72
CA ARG A 96 -3.02 -1.20 -19.87
C ARG A 96 -1.53 -1.29 -19.57
N ARG A 97 -0.91 -0.13 -19.34
CA ARG A 97 0.49 -0.05 -18.91
C ARG A 97 0.55 0.14 -17.40
N PRO A 98 1.54 -0.41 -16.69
CA PRO A 98 1.74 -0.17 -15.26
C PRO A 98 1.73 1.32 -14.85
N SER A 99 2.20 2.20 -15.72
CA SER A 99 2.18 3.66 -15.53
C SER A 99 0.76 4.29 -15.52
N ASP A 100 -0.25 3.57 -16.00
CA ASP A 100 -1.64 4.00 -15.98
C ASP A 100 -2.30 3.81 -14.60
N VAL A 101 -1.53 3.32 -13.62
CA VAL A 101 -1.97 2.96 -12.28
C VAL A 101 -0.95 3.45 -11.23
N THR A 102 -1.44 3.96 -10.10
CA THR A 102 -0.59 4.28 -8.93
C THR A 102 -0.91 3.37 -7.75
N LEU A 103 0.02 2.51 -7.35
CA LEU A 103 -0.18 1.61 -6.22
C LEU A 103 -0.03 2.35 -4.89
N VAL A 104 -1.01 2.22 -4.02
CA VAL A 104 -0.94 2.72 -2.63
C VAL A 104 -0.78 1.55 -1.67
N PHE A 105 0.14 1.66 -0.71
CA PHE A 105 0.38 0.60 0.28
C PHE A 105 0.95 1.13 1.61
N ASP A 106 0.86 0.33 2.66
CA ASP A 106 1.33 0.69 4.01
C ASP A 106 2.86 0.51 4.18
N LYS A 107 3.42 1.16 5.21
CA LYS A 107 4.83 1.16 5.62
C LYS A 107 5.44 -0.23 5.83
N GLY A 108 4.61 -1.25 6.05
CA GLY A 108 5.05 -2.64 6.14
C GLY A 108 5.67 -3.16 4.84
N ASN A 109 5.23 -2.62 3.70
CA ASN A 109 5.68 -3.04 2.37
C ASN A 109 6.74 -2.13 1.75
N ASN A 110 7.14 -1.05 2.46
CA ASN A 110 8.19 -0.11 2.05
C ASN A 110 9.60 -0.68 2.27
N SER A 111 9.93 -1.82 1.66
CA SER A 111 11.29 -2.35 1.64
C SER A 111 12.02 -1.91 0.37
N LYS A 112 13.35 -1.74 0.41
CA LYS A 112 14.14 -1.44 -0.79
C LYS A 112 13.86 -2.44 -1.94
N PRO A 113 13.88 -3.77 -1.70
CA PRO A 113 13.55 -4.73 -2.75
C PRO A 113 12.16 -4.54 -3.35
N ASN A 114 11.14 -4.25 -2.54
CA ASN A 114 9.79 -4.04 -3.04
C ASN A 114 9.69 -2.78 -3.90
N LEU A 115 10.39 -1.70 -3.51
CA LEU A 115 10.47 -0.48 -4.31
C LEU A 115 11.26 -0.69 -5.61
N ASP A 116 12.35 -1.45 -5.58
CA ASP A 116 13.10 -1.84 -6.80
C ASP A 116 12.17 -2.57 -7.78
N LEU A 117 11.36 -3.52 -7.28
CA LEU A 117 10.40 -4.27 -8.08
C LEU A 117 9.30 -3.39 -8.66
N LEU A 118 8.80 -2.39 -7.92
CA LEU A 118 7.80 -1.45 -8.41
C LEU A 118 8.33 -0.55 -9.52
N GLU A 119 9.57 -0.07 -9.39
CA GLU A 119 10.20 0.78 -10.40
C GLU A 119 10.55 -0.02 -11.66
N ALA A 120 11.15 -1.21 -11.50
CA ALA A 120 11.34 -2.15 -12.60
C ALA A 120 9.99 -2.53 -13.24
N ALA A 121 8.96 -2.61 -12.39
CA ALA A 121 7.52 -2.64 -12.63
C ALA A 121 6.97 -1.64 -13.67
N GLY A 122 7.58 -0.46 -13.73
CA GLY A 122 6.99 0.71 -14.38
C GLY A 122 5.77 1.28 -13.65
N PHE A 123 5.52 0.89 -12.40
CA PHE A 123 4.39 1.37 -11.61
C PHE A 123 4.69 2.74 -11.00
N HIS A 124 3.68 3.61 -10.94
CA HIS A 124 3.68 4.71 -9.98
C HIS A 124 3.29 4.16 -8.59
N TYR A 125 3.78 4.79 -7.53
CA TYR A 125 3.45 4.35 -6.18
C TYR A 125 3.44 5.45 -5.13
N VAL A 126 2.67 5.20 -4.06
CA VAL A 126 2.63 5.99 -2.83
C VAL A 126 2.69 5.04 -1.64
N GLY A 127 3.70 5.23 -0.79
CA GLY A 127 3.84 4.49 0.46
C GLY A 127 3.95 5.43 1.67
N SER A 128 3.83 4.89 2.87
CA SER A 128 3.95 5.66 4.12
C SER A 128 5.30 5.45 4.83
N LEU A 129 5.92 6.54 5.30
CA LEU A 129 7.15 6.46 6.09
C LEU A 129 6.84 6.24 7.57
N ARG A 130 7.71 5.50 8.27
CA ARG A 130 7.61 5.33 9.73
C ARG A 130 7.99 6.65 10.42
N PRO A 131 7.10 7.31 11.18
CA PRO A 131 7.42 8.57 11.85
C PRO A 131 8.62 8.45 12.80
N SER A 132 8.76 7.32 13.49
CA SER A 132 9.85 7.04 14.43
C SER A 132 11.25 7.07 13.79
N LEU A 133 11.35 6.79 12.49
CA LEU A 133 12.61 6.82 11.72
C LEU A 133 12.82 8.14 10.98
N ASN A 134 11.86 9.07 11.06
CA ASN A 134 11.91 10.36 10.37
C ASN A 134 11.52 11.47 11.36
N ARG A 135 12.13 11.48 12.55
CA ARG A 135 11.81 12.42 13.65
C ARG A 135 12.05 13.87 13.26
N ASP A 136 13.05 14.11 12.43
CA ASP A 136 13.38 15.41 11.87
C ASP A 136 12.19 16.03 11.11
N LEU A 137 11.36 15.19 10.45
CA LEU A 137 10.13 15.66 9.81
C LEU A 137 9.07 16.10 10.82
N LEU A 138 9.02 15.45 11.99
CA LEU A 138 8.04 15.73 13.04
C LEU A 138 8.35 17.02 13.81
N GLU A 139 9.59 17.50 13.75
CA GLU A 139 10.04 18.73 14.41
C GLU A 139 9.75 20.00 13.58
N ILE A 140 9.23 19.84 12.36
CA ILE A 140 8.93 20.96 11.46
C ILE A 140 7.76 21.79 12.03
N PRO A 141 7.95 23.10 12.30
CA PRO A 141 6.90 23.95 12.84
C PRO A 141 5.70 24.08 11.89
N LEU A 142 4.48 24.03 12.46
CA LEU A 142 3.22 24.22 11.71
C LEU A 142 3.17 25.47 10.82
N PRO A 143 3.78 26.63 11.17
CA PRO A 143 3.82 27.78 10.27
C PRO A 143 4.50 27.53 8.91
N GLN A 144 5.32 26.47 8.78
CA GLN A 144 5.92 26.09 7.50
C GLN A 144 4.99 25.25 6.61
N PHE A 145 3.87 24.77 7.17
CA PHE A 145 2.89 24.00 6.43
C PHE A 145 1.99 24.93 5.61
N ARG A 146 1.61 24.47 4.42
CA ARG A 146 0.68 25.16 3.53
C ARG A 146 -0.70 24.54 3.65
N ARG A 147 -1.74 25.38 3.65
CA ARG A 147 -3.12 24.90 3.53
C ARG A 147 -3.31 24.29 2.15
N CYS A 148 -3.77 23.05 2.12
CA CYS A 148 -4.24 22.38 0.91
C CYS A 148 -5.68 21.94 1.10
N TYR A 149 -6.48 22.13 0.06
CA TYR A 149 -7.86 21.66 0.02
C TYR A 149 -7.86 20.17 -0.30
N GLY A 150 -8.50 19.37 0.56
CA GLY A 150 -8.75 17.96 0.31
C GLY A 150 -9.97 17.75 -0.59
N GLU A 151 -10.47 16.51 -0.64
CA GLU A 151 -11.83 16.27 -1.16
C GLU A 151 -12.84 16.93 -0.19
N GLY A 152 -13.74 17.77 -0.72
CA GLY A 152 -14.72 18.55 0.05
C GLY A 152 -14.19 19.90 0.58
N GLU A 153 -14.80 20.42 1.65
CA GLU A 153 -14.40 21.69 2.33
C GLU A 153 -13.29 21.48 3.39
N SER A 154 -12.80 20.25 3.54
CA SER A 154 -11.77 19.95 4.53
C SER A 154 -10.43 20.59 4.15
N THR A 155 -9.91 21.44 5.04
CA THR A 155 -8.59 22.05 4.87
C THR A 155 -7.58 21.27 5.69
N THR A 156 -6.60 20.65 5.03
CA THR A 156 -5.49 19.97 5.68
C THR A 156 -4.22 20.82 5.56
N LEU A 157 -3.45 20.92 6.64
CA LEU A 157 -2.12 21.52 6.58
C LEU A 157 -1.15 20.50 6.00
N THR A 158 -0.37 20.89 5.01
CA THR A 158 0.58 20.01 4.34
C THR A 158 1.98 20.59 4.27
N TYR A 159 2.97 19.73 4.41
CA TYR A 159 4.37 20.07 4.16
C TYR A 159 4.94 19.11 3.13
N ARG A 160 5.61 19.65 2.11
CA ARG A 160 6.18 18.88 1.00
C ARG A 160 7.67 19.11 0.93
N VAL A 161 8.44 18.03 0.90
CA VAL A 161 9.90 18.07 0.78
C VAL A 161 10.39 16.96 -0.14
N ARG A 162 11.50 17.21 -0.85
CA ARG A 162 12.25 16.16 -1.56
C ARG A 162 13.44 15.74 -0.71
N ARG A 163 13.57 14.44 -0.44
CA ARG A 163 14.65 13.86 0.37
C ARG A 163 14.94 12.43 -0.03
N LYS A 164 16.02 11.87 0.50
CA LYS A 164 16.31 10.43 0.39
C LYS A 164 15.39 9.66 1.35
N ALA A 165 14.71 8.65 0.85
CA ALA A 165 13.93 7.68 1.61
C ALA A 165 14.07 6.31 0.94
N HIS A 166 14.38 5.26 1.71
CA HIS A 166 14.66 3.92 1.16
C HIS A 166 15.67 3.94 0.00
N GLU A 167 16.75 4.70 0.19
CA GLU A 167 17.84 4.92 -0.78
C GLU A 167 17.48 5.68 -2.06
N ARG A 168 16.25 6.19 -2.18
CA ARG A 168 15.74 6.89 -3.36
C ARG A 168 15.41 8.33 -3.06
N THR A 169 15.58 9.21 -4.04
CA THR A 169 15.06 10.58 -3.94
C THR A 169 13.56 10.56 -4.14
N ALA A 170 12.82 10.74 -3.06
CA ALA A 170 11.36 10.73 -3.04
C ALA A 170 10.81 12.09 -2.66
N THR A 171 9.57 12.36 -3.09
CA THR A 171 8.77 13.42 -2.50
C THR A 171 8.05 12.87 -1.28
N VAL A 172 8.29 13.48 -0.13
CA VAL A 172 7.55 13.21 1.10
C VAL A 172 6.53 14.32 1.30
N VAL A 173 5.30 13.91 1.56
CA VAL A 173 4.20 14.81 1.93
C VAL A 173 3.77 14.45 3.33
N MET A 174 3.79 15.43 4.23
CA MET A 174 3.22 15.33 5.56
C MET A 174 1.87 16.03 5.57
N THR A 175 0.91 15.44 6.27
CA THR A 175 -0.40 16.03 6.52
C THR A 175 -0.59 16.20 8.02
N TYR A 176 -1.07 17.35 8.42
CA TYR A 176 -1.52 17.62 9.78
C TYR A 176 -3.03 17.91 9.74
N ASN A 177 -3.79 17.02 10.35
CA ASN A 177 -5.22 17.16 10.56
C ASN A 177 -5.44 17.62 12.00
N ARG A 178 -6.26 18.66 12.18
CA ARG A 178 -6.68 19.14 13.50
C ARG A 178 -7.72 18.22 14.13
#